data_AF-A0A831Z7C7-F1
#
_entry.id   AF-A0A831Z7C7-F1
#
_cell.length_a   1.000
_cell.length_b   1.000
_cell.length_c   1.000
_cell.angle_alpha   90.00
_cell.angle_beta   90.00
_cell.angle_gamma   90.00
#
_symmetry.space_group_name_H-M   'P 1'
#
loop_
_entity.id
_entity.type
_entity.pdbx_description
1 polymer ?
#
loop_
_entity_poly.entity_id
_entity_poly.type
_entity_poly.pdbx_seq_one_letter_code
_entity_poly.pdbx_strand_id
1 'polypeptide(L)'
;MNVLEGKIAAQTTVSISTRDGRIVYVSATAYGAPQANLTDTLTRIIGGVGSELDYWQLYGDKFRLEIIKALSSYGYKVENVEIAVSYRCPNCGASIELNPEAVIYVCKYCGWSGDIFGKNLKIYTWPTLPRQTIEALVKRSTGGAKIVEADLKYVPYWLFEASIIVNYTARIVYRVKRGKKYVRRETDVRERFQKEIVYPLIARLNAEFYGDLEMQGNVEYNFKKKPPKEVTSQEARNIASYVLSPEISRDEAKEIIVDKLEDVGLNIAKERARSKFSGAESVHVYYYEPEIKVSDPILVMAPYWFIIYKSRGGIYSGAFSGIEGDLLKLEVPITPAERLVRLLGAWLVAALTGLGIEFFLDTSSSSKESIIIAVIGLGSALALAKSAFSEAKVRR
;
A
#
# COMPACT_ATOMS: atom_id res chain seq x y z
N MET A 1 -27.47 -5.72 4.63
CA MET A 1 -27.41 -7.06 5.25
C MET A 1 -28.46 -7.12 6.36
N ASN A 2 -29.68 -7.53 6.02
CA ASN A 2 -30.64 -8.03 7.01
C ASN A 2 -30.38 -9.52 7.10
N VAL A 3 -29.83 -9.98 8.22
CA VAL A 3 -29.86 -11.40 8.55
C VAL A 3 -31.33 -11.71 8.84
N LEU A 4 -32.00 -12.32 7.87
CA LEU A 4 -33.33 -12.90 8.09
C LEU A 4 -33.15 -13.93 9.20
N GLU A 5 -33.77 -13.70 10.36
CA GLU A 5 -33.94 -14.72 11.42
C GLU A 5 -34.93 -15.79 10.94
N GLY A 6 -34.59 -16.48 9.84
CA GLY A 6 -35.26 -17.70 9.45
C GLY A 6 -34.92 -18.80 10.45
N LYS A 7 -35.90 -19.62 10.85
CA LYS A 7 -35.59 -20.83 11.63
C LYS A 7 -34.69 -21.74 10.79
N ILE A 8 -33.61 -22.24 11.40
CA ILE A 8 -32.71 -23.20 10.75
C ILE A 8 -33.49 -24.50 10.52
N ALA A 9 -33.67 -24.88 9.25
CA ALA A 9 -34.39 -26.08 8.86
C ALA A 9 -33.48 -27.31 8.74
N ALA A 10 -32.24 -27.09 8.28
CA ALA A 10 -31.21 -28.13 8.18
C ALA A 10 -29.81 -27.49 8.12
N GLN A 11 -28.80 -28.22 8.60
CA GLN A 11 -27.40 -27.82 8.51
C GLN A 11 -26.54 -29.05 8.23
N THR A 12 -25.57 -28.93 7.33
CA THR A 12 -24.63 -30.01 7.00
C THR A 12 -23.26 -29.45 6.66
N THR A 13 -22.22 -30.25 6.90
CA THR A 13 -20.87 -30.01 6.38
C THR A 13 -20.42 -31.24 5.61
N VAL A 14 -20.01 -31.05 4.35
CA VAL A 14 -19.64 -32.13 3.43
C VAL A 14 -18.24 -31.88 2.88
N SER A 15 -17.41 -32.93 2.86
CA SER A 15 -16.16 -32.92 2.11
C SER A 15 -16.43 -33.34 0.67
N ILE A 16 -16.09 -32.50 -0.30
CA ILE A 16 -16.25 -32.79 -1.74
C ILE A 16 -14.89 -32.72 -2.45
N SER A 17 -14.73 -33.53 -3.49
CA SER A 17 -13.62 -33.40 -4.43
C SER A 17 -14.16 -32.71 -5.68
N THR A 18 -13.71 -31.49 -5.94
CA THR A 18 -14.12 -30.71 -7.11
C THR A 18 -13.62 -31.33 -8.40
N ARG A 19 -14.18 -30.90 -9.54
CA ARG A 19 -13.78 -31.35 -10.88
C ARG A 19 -12.30 -31.12 -11.16
N ASP A 20 -11.75 -30.03 -10.65
CA ASP A 20 -10.33 -29.68 -10.74
C ASP A 20 -9.46 -30.35 -9.65
N GLY A 21 -10.00 -31.36 -8.96
CA GLY A 21 -9.26 -32.25 -8.06
C GLY A 21 -8.99 -31.69 -6.66
N ARG A 22 -9.73 -30.66 -6.22
CA ARG A 22 -9.54 -30.03 -4.90
C ARG A 22 -10.49 -30.59 -3.88
N ILE A 23 -9.96 -30.91 -2.70
CA ILE A 23 -10.77 -31.33 -1.56
C ILE A 23 -11.18 -30.10 -0.76
N VAL A 24 -12.48 -29.86 -0.63
CA VAL A 24 -13.04 -28.73 0.12
C VAL A 24 -14.16 -29.16 1.04
N TYR A 25 -14.32 -28.43 2.15
CA TYR A 25 -15.45 -28.59 3.05
C TYR A 25 -16.48 -27.53 2.73
N VAL A 26 -17.67 -27.96 2.36
CA VAL A 26 -18.83 -27.09 2.13
C VAL A 26 -19.73 -27.22 3.33
N SER A 27 -19.91 -26.12 4.07
CA SER A 27 -20.92 -26.00 5.11
C SER A 27 -22.14 -25.30 4.52
N ALA A 28 -23.31 -25.88 4.69
CA ALA A 28 -24.55 -25.31 4.21
C ALA A 28 -25.60 -25.27 5.31
N THR A 29 -26.32 -24.15 5.39
CA THR A 29 -27.42 -23.92 6.32
C THR A 29 -28.66 -23.58 5.51
N ALA A 30 -29.68 -24.43 5.56
CA ALA A 30 -30.98 -24.18 4.95
C ALA A 30 -31.94 -23.57 5.96
N TYR A 31 -32.62 -22.50 5.57
CA TYR A 31 -33.59 -21.76 6.38
C TYR A 31 -35.02 -22.07 5.93
N GLY A 32 -35.94 -22.21 6.89
CA GLY A 32 -37.37 -22.48 6.66
C GLY A 32 -37.98 -23.43 7.67
N ALA A 33 -39.06 -24.12 7.28
CA ALA A 33 -39.69 -25.14 8.11
C ALA A 33 -38.90 -26.47 8.06
N PRO A 34 -38.58 -27.09 9.23
CA PRO A 34 -37.94 -28.39 9.28
C PRO A 34 -38.75 -29.45 8.51
N GLN A 35 -38.08 -30.21 7.66
CA GLN A 35 -38.66 -31.27 6.83
C GLN A 35 -37.86 -32.56 7.04
N ALA A 36 -38.53 -33.71 7.08
CA ALA A 36 -37.86 -35.00 7.23
C ALA A 36 -36.87 -35.25 6.09
N ASN A 37 -35.70 -35.82 6.40
CA ASN A 37 -34.62 -36.16 5.44
C ASN A 37 -34.02 -34.97 4.66
N LEU A 38 -34.35 -33.73 5.05
CA LEU A 38 -33.82 -32.53 4.40
C LEU A 38 -32.30 -32.45 4.54
N THR A 39 -31.74 -32.72 5.72
CA THR A 39 -30.29 -32.71 5.96
C THR A 39 -29.57 -33.71 5.06
N ASP A 40 -29.98 -34.97 5.03
CA ASP A 40 -29.34 -36.01 4.22
C ASP A 40 -29.44 -35.72 2.71
N THR A 41 -30.59 -35.18 2.28
CA THR A 41 -30.79 -34.78 0.88
C THR A 41 -29.89 -33.60 0.51
N LEU A 42 -29.78 -32.61 1.41
CA LEU A 42 -28.88 -31.47 1.27
C LEU A 42 -27.42 -31.94 1.16
N THR A 43 -26.98 -32.85 2.02
CA THR A 43 -25.64 -33.46 1.97
C THR A 43 -25.37 -34.11 0.61
N ARG A 44 -26.31 -34.93 0.11
CA ARG A 44 -26.17 -35.63 -1.18
C ARG A 44 -26.13 -34.67 -2.37
N ILE A 45 -26.98 -33.65 -2.37
CA ILE A 45 -27.03 -32.63 -3.44
C ILE A 45 -25.72 -31.85 -3.48
N ILE A 46 -25.23 -31.38 -2.33
CA ILE A 46 -23.95 -30.67 -2.23
C ILE A 46 -22.80 -31.54 -2.75
N GLY A 47 -22.78 -32.82 -2.35
CA GLY A 47 -21.79 -33.79 -2.81
C GLY A 47 -21.81 -33.98 -4.33
N GLY A 48 -22.99 -34.18 -4.92
CA GLY A 48 -23.15 -34.40 -6.35
C GLY A 48 -22.80 -33.15 -7.17
N VAL A 49 -23.51 -32.04 -6.92
CA VAL A 49 -23.32 -30.79 -7.67
C VAL A 49 -21.89 -30.25 -7.48
N GLY A 50 -21.38 -30.27 -6.24
CA GLY A 50 -20.06 -29.75 -5.95
C GLY A 50 -18.92 -30.52 -6.62
N SER A 51 -19.09 -31.81 -6.89
CA SER A 51 -18.06 -32.63 -7.55
C SER A 51 -17.99 -32.40 -9.07
N GLU A 52 -19.06 -31.88 -9.69
CA GLU A 52 -19.09 -31.54 -11.12
C GLU A 52 -18.56 -30.13 -11.42
N LEU A 53 -18.41 -29.32 -10.38
CA LEU A 53 -17.97 -27.93 -10.45
C LEU A 53 -16.48 -27.81 -10.18
N ASP A 54 -15.85 -26.84 -10.86
CA ASP A 54 -14.52 -26.38 -10.48
C ASP A 54 -14.61 -25.63 -9.14
N TYR A 55 -13.53 -25.64 -8.36
CA TYR A 55 -13.44 -24.95 -7.08
C TYR A 55 -14.00 -23.53 -7.10
N TRP A 56 -13.81 -22.80 -8.19
CA TRP A 56 -14.28 -21.43 -8.33
C TRP A 56 -15.76 -21.25 -8.44
N GLN A 57 -16.42 -22.23 -9.02
CA GLN A 57 -17.85 -22.19 -9.24
C GLN A 57 -18.61 -22.43 -7.93
N LEU A 58 -17.92 -22.96 -6.91
CA LEU A 58 -18.46 -23.10 -5.55
C LEU A 58 -18.58 -21.75 -4.81
N TYR A 59 -17.78 -20.76 -5.20
CA TYR A 59 -17.82 -19.41 -4.62
C TYR A 59 -18.78 -18.55 -5.42
N GLY A 60 -19.96 -18.30 -4.86
CA GLY A 60 -20.94 -17.36 -5.40
C GLY A 60 -22.37 -17.90 -5.48
N ASP A 61 -23.25 -17.10 -6.06
CA ASP A 61 -24.68 -17.40 -6.12
C ASP A 61 -25.02 -18.59 -7.04
N LYS A 62 -24.17 -18.92 -8.01
CA LYS A 62 -24.48 -20.00 -8.97
C LYS A 62 -24.65 -21.34 -8.26
N PHE A 63 -23.68 -21.75 -7.45
CA PHE A 63 -23.74 -22.99 -6.69
C PHE A 63 -24.91 -23.00 -5.69
N ARG A 64 -25.15 -21.87 -5.02
CA ARG A 64 -26.30 -21.67 -4.13
C ARG A 64 -27.64 -21.87 -4.84
N LEU A 65 -27.81 -21.28 -6.02
CA LEU A 65 -29.01 -21.38 -6.83
C LEU A 65 -29.21 -22.79 -7.39
N GLU A 66 -28.14 -23.48 -7.79
CA GLU A 66 -28.21 -24.88 -8.22
C GLU A 66 -28.67 -25.80 -7.08
N ILE A 67 -28.19 -25.58 -5.85
CA ILE A 67 -28.65 -26.31 -4.68
C ILE A 67 -30.13 -26.03 -4.37
N ILE A 68 -30.56 -24.77 -4.41
CA ILE A 68 -31.98 -24.42 -4.18
C ILE A 68 -32.88 -25.06 -5.24
N LYS A 69 -32.48 -25.02 -6.52
CA LYS A 69 -33.22 -25.65 -7.62
C LYS A 69 -33.29 -27.17 -7.46
N ALA A 70 -32.18 -27.81 -7.07
CA ALA A 70 -32.15 -29.23 -6.79
C ALA A 70 -33.07 -29.58 -5.60
N LEU A 71 -33.00 -28.87 -4.48
CA LEU A 71 -33.89 -29.10 -3.34
C LEU A 71 -35.37 -28.98 -3.74
N SER A 72 -35.71 -27.97 -4.55
CA SER A 72 -37.07 -27.77 -5.05
C SER A 72 -37.54 -28.92 -5.95
N SER A 73 -36.66 -29.53 -6.76
CA SER A 73 -37.04 -30.68 -7.61
C SER A 73 -37.28 -31.95 -6.81
N TYR A 74 -36.67 -32.09 -5.63
CA TYR A 74 -36.97 -33.13 -4.65
C TYR A 74 -38.19 -32.79 -3.76
N GLY A 75 -38.87 -31.67 -4.00
CA GLY A 75 -40.10 -31.28 -3.30
C GLY A 75 -39.89 -30.51 -1.99
N TYR A 76 -38.65 -30.13 -1.65
CA TYR A 76 -38.37 -29.36 -0.44
C TYR A 76 -38.63 -27.87 -0.64
N LYS A 77 -39.30 -27.25 0.34
CA LYS A 77 -39.49 -25.79 0.38
C LYS A 77 -38.50 -25.18 1.37
N VAL A 78 -37.51 -24.46 0.86
CA VAL A 78 -36.53 -23.72 1.66
C VAL A 78 -36.65 -22.23 1.32
N GLU A 79 -36.55 -21.37 2.33
CA GLU A 79 -36.58 -19.91 2.15
C GLU A 79 -35.25 -19.41 1.60
N ASN A 80 -34.15 -19.96 2.13
CA ASN A 80 -32.80 -19.64 1.70
C ASN A 80 -31.84 -20.79 2.04
N VAL A 81 -30.70 -20.84 1.37
CA VAL A 81 -29.56 -21.69 1.72
C VAL A 81 -28.32 -20.81 1.77
N GLU A 82 -27.65 -20.77 2.92
CA GLU A 82 -26.34 -20.15 3.08
C GLU A 82 -25.26 -21.20 2.88
N ILE A 83 -24.21 -20.85 2.14
CA ILE A 83 -23.11 -21.76 1.81
C ILE A 83 -21.79 -21.09 2.18
N ALA A 84 -20.98 -21.79 2.97
CA ALA A 84 -19.62 -21.43 3.29
C ALA A 84 -18.67 -22.54 2.83
N VAL A 85 -17.72 -22.19 1.97
CA VAL A 85 -16.71 -23.11 1.45
C VAL A 85 -15.39 -22.87 2.18
N SER A 86 -14.79 -23.91 2.75
CA SER A 86 -13.50 -23.79 3.43
C SER A 86 -12.38 -23.61 2.41
N TYR A 87 -11.57 -22.57 2.57
CA TYR A 87 -10.35 -22.41 1.80
C TYR A 87 -9.30 -23.44 2.22
N ARG A 88 -8.78 -24.16 1.24
CA ARG A 88 -7.82 -25.26 1.41
C ARG A 88 -6.64 -25.06 0.47
N CYS A 89 -5.44 -25.35 0.96
CA CYS A 89 -4.25 -25.26 0.15
C CYS A 89 -4.33 -26.30 -0.98
N PRO A 90 -4.20 -25.92 -2.26
CA PRO A 90 -4.28 -26.88 -3.37
C PRO A 90 -3.11 -27.88 -3.36
N ASN A 91 -1.99 -27.53 -2.72
CA ASN A 91 -0.81 -28.38 -2.69
C ASN A 91 -0.81 -29.39 -1.53
N CYS A 92 -1.35 -29.03 -0.36
CA CYS A 92 -1.27 -29.91 0.84
C CYS A 92 -2.60 -30.15 1.57
N GLY A 93 -3.71 -29.54 1.14
CA GLY A 93 -5.03 -29.70 1.76
C GLY A 93 -5.19 -29.03 3.13
N ALA A 94 -4.19 -28.30 3.61
CA ALA A 94 -4.29 -27.60 4.89
C ALA A 94 -5.34 -26.47 4.83
N SER A 95 -6.05 -26.25 5.93
CA SER A 95 -7.01 -25.14 6.06
C SER A 95 -6.27 -23.81 6.16
N ILE A 96 -6.69 -22.82 5.37
CA ILE A 96 -6.08 -21.50 5.32
C ILE A 96 -7.10 -20.47 5.78
N GLU A 97 -6.67 -19.62 6.70
CA GLU A 97 -7.38 -18.38 7.03
C GLU A 97 -6.96 -17.33 6.01
N LEU A 98 -7.90 -16.87 5.19
CA LEU A 98 -7.69 -15.80 4.23
C LEU A 98 -8.39 -14.54 4.72
N ASN A 99 -7.72 -13.39 4.55
CA ASN A 99 -8.40 -12.11 4.56
C ASN A 99 -9.42 -12.11 3.40
N PRO A 100 -10.68 -11.66 3.59
CA PRO A 100 -11.65 -11.53 2.51
C PRO A 100 -11.15 -10.80 1.25
N GLU A 101 -10.20 -9.89 1.40
CA GLU A 101 -9.60 -9.12 0.31
C GLU A 101 -8.34 -9.78 -0.29
N ALA A 102 -7.83 -10.87 0.32
CA ALA A 102 -6.63 -11.53 -0.17
C ALA A 102 -6.89 -12.22 -1.51
N VAL A 103 -6.11 -11.84 -2.52
CA VAL A 103 -6.11 -12.48 -3.84
C VAL A 103 -4.99 -13.52 -3.95
N ILE A 104 -3.89 -13.31 -3.22
CA ILE A 104 -2.73 -14.21 -3.19
C ILE A 104 -2.39 -14.54 -1.74
N TYR A 105 -1.85 -15.73 -1.51
CA TYR A 105 -1.39 -16.12 -0.18
C TYR A 105 -0.18 -17.04 -0.23
N VAL A 106 0.47 -17.20 0.93
CA VAL A 106 1.55 -18.18 1.15
C VAL A 106 1.10 -19.15 2.24
N CYS A 107 1.10 -20.44 1.93
CA CYS A 107 0.64 -21.47 2.86
C CYS A 107 1.63 -21.65 4.03
N LYS A 108 1.18 -21.43 5.26
CA LYS A 108 2.00 -21.62 6.48
C LYS A 108 2.45 -23.07 6.75
N TYR A 109 1.87 -24.04 6.06
CA TYR A 109 2.13 -25.46 6.28
C TYR A 109 3.14 -26.06 5.29
N CYS A 110 2.98 -25.80 3.99
CA CYS A 110 3.86 -26.35 2.95
C CYS A 110 4.64 -25.28 2.17
N GLY A 111 4.35 -23.99 2.40
CA GLY A 111 4.97 -22.87 1.70
C GLY A 111 4.60 -22.73 0.23
N TRP A 112 3.54 -23.40 -0.22
CA TRP A 112 2.96 -23.11 -1.53
C TRP A 112 2.46 -21.66 -1.58
N SER A 113 2.80 -20.96 -2.65
CA SER A 113 2.34 -19.61 -2.93
C SER A 113 1.56 -19.57 -4.23
N GLY A 114 0.49 -18.80 -4.24
CA GLY A 114 -0.36 -18.67 -5.41
C GLY A 114 -1.59 -17.86 -5.11
N ASP A 115 -2.39 -17.66 -6.14
CA ASP A 115 -3.66 -17.00 -5.95
C ASP A 115 -4.61 -17.89 -5.14
N ILE A 116 -5.69 -17.29 -4.65
CA ILE A 116 -6.83 -18.03 -4.12
C ILE A 116 -7.33 -19.07 -5.15
N PHE A 117 -6.94 -18.91 -6.44
CA PHE A 117 -7.38 -19.70 -7.60
C PHE A 117 -6.61 -20.95 -7.83
N GLY A 118 -5.66 -21.25 -6.96
CA GLY A 118 -4.82 -22.42 -7.06
C GLY A 118 -3.82 -22.34 -8.21
N LYS A 119 -3.70 -21.17 -8.87
CA LYS A 119 -2.63 -20.90 -9.82
C LYS A 119 -1.38 -20.61 -9.01
N ASN A 120 -0.37 -21.44 -9.24
CA ASN A 120 0.93 -21.29 -8.61
C ASN A 120 1.56 -19.95 -9.02
N LEU A 121 2.08 -19.22 -8.05
CA LEU A 121 2.81 -17.98 -8.27
C LEU A 121 4.13 -18.03 -7.54
N LYS A 122 5.22 -17.75 -8.27
CA LYS A 122 6.54 -17.57 -7.70
C LYS A 122 6.61 -16.26 -6.91
N ILE A 123 7.18 -16.33 -5.73
CA ILE A 123 7.45 -15.16 -4.89
C ILE A 123 8.96 -14.98 -4.72
N TYR A 124 9.38 -13.73 -4.58
CA TYR A 124 10.77 -13.35 -4.41
C TYR A 124 10.94 -12.60 -3.11
N THR A 125 12.12 -12.66 -2.49
CA THR A 125 12.41 -11.88 -1.28
C THR A 125 13.89 -11.56 -1.16
N TRP A 126 14.20 -10.54 -0.36
CA TRP A 126 15.54 -10.30 0.13
C TRP A 126 15.76 -11.04 1.46
N PRO A 127 16.99 -11.48 1.75
CA PRO A 127 17.36 -11.89 3.09
C PRO A 127 17.02 -10.77 4.07
N THR A 128 16.34 -11.11 5.17
CA THR A 128 15.99 -10.14 6.22
C THR A 128 17.12 -10.02 7.23
N LEU A 129 17.38 -8.81 7.71
CA LEU A 129 18.28 -8.61 8.83
C LEU A 129 17.73 -9.24 10.12
N PRO A 130 18.60 -9.84 10.96
CA PRO A 130 18.18 -10.35 12.26
C PRO A 130 17.64 -9.24 13.15
N ARG A 131 16.65 -9.59 13.99
CA ARG A 131 16.04 -8.69 14.98
C ARG A 131 17.08 -7.91 15.80
N GLN A 132 18.12 -8.57 16.26
CA GLN A 132 19.19 -7.97 17.09
C GLN A 132 19.89 -6.80 16.39
N THR A 133 20.11 -6.90 15.07
CA THR A 133 20.73 -5.84 14.27
C THR A 133 19.81 -4.63 14.20
N ILE A 134 18.51 -4.85 13.96
CA ILE A 134 17.51 -3.78 13.91
C ILE A 134 17.36 -3.12 15.28
N GLU A 135 17.31 -3.89 16.36
CA GLU A 135 17.25 -3.35 17.72
C GLU A 135 18.48 -2.49 18.06
N ALA A 136 19.67 -2.87 17.59
CA ALA A 136 20.88 -2.07 17.75
C ALA A 136 20.81 -0.75 16.96
N LEU A 137 20.29 -0.77 15.73
CA LEU A 137 20.05 0.43 14.92
C LEU A 137 19.05 1.38 15.59
N VAL A 138 17.95 0.85 16.12
CA VAL A 138 16.95 1.62 16.88
C VAL A 138 17.59 2.28 18.09
N LYS A 139 18.34 1.53 18.90
CA LYS A 139 19.04 2.07 20.08
C LYS A 139 20.03 3.17 19.69
N ARG A 140 20.79 3.00 18.60
CA ARG A 140 21.70 4.04 18.09
C ARG A 140 20.95 5.30 17.69
N SER A 141 19.84 5.17 16.96
CA SER A 141 19.07 6.30 16.44
C SER A 141 18.26 7.05 17.51
N THR A 142 17.92 6.37 18.61
CA THR A 142 17.07 6.89 19.70
C THR A 142 17.83 7.26 20.97
N GLY A 143 19.15 6.99 21.03
CA GLY A 143 19.96 7.25 22.23
C GLY A 143 19.77 6.22 23.33
N GLY A 144 19.54 4.95 22.98
CA GLY A 144 19.44 3.83 23.91
C GLY A 144 18.04 3.53 24.43
N ALA A 145 17.00 3.86 23.67
CA ALA A 145 15.63 3.65 24.11
C ALA A 145 15.27 2.17 24.35
N LYS A 146 14.30 1.93 25.24
CA LYS A 146 13.82 0.57 25.55
C LYS A 146 12.83 0.13 24.49
N ILE A 147 13.16 -0.92 23.76
CA ILE A 147 12.27 -1.51 22.75
C ILE A 147 11.18 -2.30 23.47
N VAL A 148 9.93 -2.08 23.06
CA VAL A 148 8.74 -2.75 23.60
C VAL A 148 8.34 -3.88 22.67
N GLU A 149 8.26 -3.58 21.37
CA GLU A 149 7.85 -4.53 20.33
C GLU A 149 8.69 -4.33 19.08
N ALA A 150 8.92 -5.42 18.36
CA ALA A 150 9.67 -5.43 17.12
C ALA A 150 9.09 -6.49 16.19
N ASP A 151 8.28 -6.05 15.24
CA ASP A 151 7.50 -6.88 14.35
C ASP A 151 8.10 -6.89 12.95
N LEU A 152 8.47 -8.08 12.49
CA LEU A 152 8.81 -8.32 11.10
C LEU A 152 7.53 -8.57 10.32
N LYS A 153 7.35 -7.84 9.24
CA LYS A 153 6.34 -8.11 8.21
C LYS A 153 7.01 -8.18 6.85
N TYR A 154 6.45 -8.96 5.95
CA TYR A 154 6.83 -8.94 4.54
C TYR A 154 5.72 -8.23 3.76
N VAL A 155 6.05 -7.06 3.24
CA VAL A 155 5.14 -6.22 2.47
C VAL A 155 5.21 -6.65 1.00
N PRO A 156 4.08 -7.00 0.36
CA PRO A 156 4.08 -7.48 -1.01
C PRO A 156 4.11 -6.30 -2.00
N TYR A 157 5.01 -6.38 -2.98
CA TYR A 157 5.14 -5.45 -4.09
C TYR A 157 5.14 -6.20 -5.42
N TRP A 158 4.37 -5.71 -6.39
CA TRP A 158 4.58 -6.02 -7.80
C TRP A 158 5.70 -5.13 -8.34
N LEU A 159 6.81 -5.74 -8.74
CA LEU A 159 7.91 -5.00 -9.37
C LEU A 159 7.77 -5.04 -10.88
N PHE A 160 7.68 -3.86 -11.46
CA PHE A 160 7.64 -3.65 -12.90
C PHE A 160 8.95 -3.07 -13.39
N GLU A 161 9.45 -3.62 -14.50
CA GLU A 161 10.46 -2.96 -15.32
C GLU A 161 9.74 -2.38 -16.54
N ALA A 162 9.91 -1.08 -16.77
CA ALA A 162 9.20 -0.38 -17.82
C ALA A 162 10.10 0.58 -18.59
N SER A 163 9.89 0.63 -19.90
CA SER A 163 10.50 1.62 -20.78
C SER A 163 9.44 2.64 -21.16
N ILE A 164 9.70 3.91 -20.84
CA ILE A 164 8.83 5.02 -21.20
C ILE A 164 9.53 5.87 -22.24
N ILE A 165 8.89 6.03 -23.39
CA ILE A 165 9.30 6.97 -24.43
C ILE A 165 8.26 8.10 -24.46
N VAL A 166 8.69 9.34 -24.26
CA VAL A 166 7.79 10.50 -24.23
C VAL A 166 8.21 11.50 -25.28
N ASN A 167 7.26 11.91 -26.12
CA ASN A 167 7.34 13.14 -26.90
C ASN A 167 6.52 14.22 -26.20
N TYR A 168 7.11 15.37 -25.92
CA TYR A 168 6.38 16.44 -25.25
C TYR A 168 6.73 17.83 -25.77
N THR A 169 5.77 18.74 -25.64
CA THR A 169 6.00 20.18 -25.76
C THR A 169 5.53 20.90 -24.51
N ALA A 170 6.42 21.71 -23.94
CA ALA A 170 6.16 22.47 -22.73
C ALA A 170 6.43 23.96 -22.94
N ARG A 171 5.51 24.81 -22.49
CA ARG A 171 5.74 26.24 -22.36
C ARG A 171 6.38 26.53 -21.01
N ILE A 172 7.51 27.21 -21.03
CA ILE A 172 8.26 27.58 -19.84
C ILE A 172 8.23 29.09 -19.68
N VAL A 173 7.86 29.53 -18.49
CA VAL A 173 7.97 30.92 -18.05
C VAL A 173 9.20 31.02 -17.16
N TYR A 174 10.14 31.90 -17.50
CA TYR A 174 11.38 32.07 -16.73
C TYR A 174 11.79 33.54 -16.63
N ARG A 175 12.53 33.87 -15.57
CA ARG A 175 13.08 35.21 -15.32
C ARG A 175 14.52 35.33 -15.79
N VAL A 176 14.80 36.36 -16.59
CA VAL A 176 16.16 36.71 -17.01
C VAL A 176 16.56 38.06 -16.42
N LYS A 177 17.76 38.14 -15.85
CA LYS A 177 18.32 39.40 -15.35
C LYS A 177 18.80 40.25 -16.53
N ARG A 178 18.24 41.46 -16.69
CA ARG A 178 18.73 42.49 -17.62
C ARG A 178 19.10 43.74 -16.82
N GLY A 179 20.40 43.93 -16.59
CA GLY A 179 20.90 45.01 -15.74
C GLY A 179 20.43 44.88 -14.29
N LYS A 180 19.74 45.91 -13.77
CA LYS A 180 19.13 45.92 -12.42
C LYS A 180 17.70 45.35 -12.35
N LYS A 181 17.09 44.95 -13.48
CA LYS A 181 15.69 44.48 -13.53
C LYS A 181 15.62 43.01 -13.95
N TYR A 182 14.61 42.29 -13.46
CA TYR A 182 14.24 40.96 -13.95
C TYR A 182 13.13 41.10 -14.99
N VAL A 183 13.26 40.39 -16.11
CA VAL A 183 12.27 40.37 -17.19
C VAL A 183 11.75 38.93 -17.33
N ARG A 184 10.42 38.78 -17.34
CA ARG A 184 9.74 37.51 -17.58
C ARG A 184 9.77 37.21 -19.08
N ARG A 185 10.16 35.99 -19.44
CA ARG A 185 10.17 35.47 -20.80
C ARG A 185 9.44 34.14 -20.87
N GLU A 186 8.91 33.85 -22.04
CA GLU A 186 8.24 32.60 -22.35
C GLU A 186 8.93 31.94 -23.53
N THR A 187 9.07 30.62 -23.48
CA THR A 187 9.64 29.83 -24.57
C THR A 187 9.05 28.43 -24.56
N ASP A 188 8.92 27.83 -25.74
CA ASP A 188 8.46 26.46 -25.88
C ASP A 188 9.66 25.53 -26.01
N VAL A 189 9.66 24.45 -25.22
CA VAL A 189 10.62 23.35 -25.31
C VAL A 189 9.92 22.16 -25.93
N ARG A 190 10.49 21.67 -27.03
CA ARG A 190 10.10 20.40 -27.66
C ARG A 190 11.22 19.41 -27.44
N GLU A 191 10.88 18.25 -26.88
CA GLU A 191 11.87 17.22 -26.59
C GLU A 191 11.22 15.83 -26.68
N ARG A 192 12.06 14.86 -27.06
CA ARG A 192 11.78 13.44 -26.91
C ARG A 192 12.76 12.85 -25.92
N PHE A 193 12.28 11.98 -25.04
CA PHE A 193 13.17 11.20 -24.19
C PHE A 193 12.71 9.76 -24.04
N GLN A 194 13.67 8.90 -23.72
CA GLN A 194 13.44 7.54 -23.27
C GLN A 194 13.98 7.39 -21.85
N LYS A 195 13.27 6.63 -21.03
CA LYS A 195 13.68 6.32 -19.66
C LYS A 195 13.27 4.89 -19.29
N GLU A 196 14.24 4.11 -18.86
CA GLU A 196 13.99 2.84 -18.17
C GLU A 196 13.70 3.12 -16.69
N ILE A 197 12.62 2.52 -16.18
CA ILE A 197 12.10 2.71 -14.83
C ILE A 197 11.84 1.34 -14.21
N VAL A 198 12.23 1.20 -12.95
CA VAL A 198 11.75 0.12 -12.09
C VAL A 198 10.71 0.76 -11.18
N TYR A 199 9.51 0.21 -11.14
CA TYR A 199 8.44 0.74 -10.31
C TYR A 199 7.89 -0.33 -9.37
N PRO A 200 8.10 -0.20 -8.05
CA PRO A 200 7.45 -1.04 -7.05
C PRO A 200 6.02 -0.56 -6.79
N LEU A 201 5.02 -1.33 -7.21
CA LEU A 201 3.62 -1.13 -6.86
C LEU A 201 3.28 -1.98 -5.65
N ILE A 202 2.79 -1.38 -4.57
CA ILE A 202 2.32 -2.13 -3.41
C ILE A 202 1.13 -3.01 -3.80
N ALA A 203 1.16 -4.29 -3.46
CA ALA A 203 0.14 -5.25 -3.86
C ALA A 203 -1.01 -5.35 -2.83
N ARG A 204 -1.34 -4.25 -2.15
CA ARG A 204 -2.42 -4.17 -1.16
C ARG A 204 -3.27 -2.92 -1.41
N LEU A 205 -4.57 -3.05 -1.21
CA LEU A 205 -5.53 -1.97 -1.37
C LEU A 205 -5.49 -1.03 -0.16
N ASN A 206 -5.57 0.29 -0.41
CA ASN A 206 -5.59 1.34 0.63
C ASN A 206 -4.44 1.24 1.66
N ALA A 207 -3.31 0.66 1.27
CA ALA A 207 -2.22 0.36 2.17
C ALA A 207 -1.26 1.55 2.33
N GLU A 208 -1.71 2.59 3.02
CA GLU A 208 -0.80 3.53 3.66
C GLU A 208 -0.31 2.90 4.97
N PHE A 209 0.98 2.57 5.04
CA PHE A 209 1.61 2.10 6.27
C PHE A 209 2.75 3.01 6.69
N TYR A 210 3.24 2.82 7.91
CA TYR A 210 4.23 3.72 8.48
C TYR A 210 5.57 3.65 7.74
N GLY A 211 5.87 4.66 6.92
CA GLY A 211 7.09 4.71 6.11
C GLY A 211 6.98 4.00 4.76
N ASP A 212 5.77 3.97 4.19
CA ASP A 212 5.43 3.34 2.91
C ASP A 212 6.15 3.95 1.71
N LEU A 213 6.20 5.27 1.58
CA LEU A 213 6.90 5.98 0.51
C LEU A 213 8.40 5.73 0.57
N GLU A 214 8.98 5.80 1.78
CA GLU A 214 10.40 5.50 1.99
C GLU A 214 10.69 4.02 1.68
N MET A 215 9.78 3.10 2.03
CA MET A 215 9.90 1.68 1.69
C MET A 215 9.83 1.46 0.17
N GLN A 216 8.93 2.15 -0.54
CA GLN A 216 8.81 2.07 -1.99
C GLN A 216 10.14 2.46 -2.67
N GLY A 217 10.73 3.58 -2.26
CA GLY A 217 12.05 4.01 -2.75
C GLY A 217 13.16 3.04 -2.36
N ASN A 218 13.10 2.47 -1.15
CA ASN A 218 14.07 1.46 -0.68
C ASN A 218 14.03 0.19 -1.53
N VAL A 219 12.84 -0.29 -1.88
CA VAL A 219 12.62 -1.46 -2.74
C VAL A 219 13.15 -1.19 -4.14
N GLU A 220 12.85 -0.02 -4.72
CA GLU A 220 13.36 0.37 -6.04
C GLU A 220 14.91 0.38 -6.06
N TYR A 221 15.52 1.02 -5.08
CA TYR A 221 16.96 1.12 -4.95
C TYR A 221 17.62 -0.27 -4.81
N ASN A 222 17.09 -1.09 -3.91
CA ASN A 222 17.65 -2.41 -3.64
C ASN A 222 17.44 -3.38 -4.81
N PHE A 223 16.33 -3.28 -5.55
CA PHE A 223 16.13 -4.08 -6.76
C PHE A 223 17.23 -3.81 -7.79
N LYS A 224 17.55 -2.54 -8.04
CA LYS A 224 18.62 -2.14 -8.98
C LYS A 224 20.01 -2.56 -8.49
N LYS A 225 20.26 -2.48 -7.19
CA LYS A 225 21.56 -2.79 -6.58
C LYS A 225 21.81 -4.30 -6.47
N LYS A 226 20.84 -5.04 -5.94
CA LYS A 226 20.91 -6.47 -5.68
C LYS A 226 19.50 -7.08 -5.76
N PRO A 227 19.12 -7.64 -6.91
CA PRO A 227 17.78 -8.21 -7.10
C PRO A 227 17.42 -9.28 -6.05
N PRO A 228 16.13 -9.39 -5.68
CA PRO A 228 15.65 -10.40 -4.74
C PRO A 228 15.75 -11.80 -5.35
N LYS A 229 15.76 -12.83 -4.50
CA LYS A 229 15.86 -14.23 -4.94
C LYS A 229 14.50 -14.90 -4.90
N GLU A 230 14.28 -15.84 -5.83
CA GLU A 230 13.10 -16.71 -5.80
C GLU A 230 13.14 -17.55 -4.52
N VAL A 231 12.00 -17.62 -3.84
CA VAL A 231 11.87 -18.30 -2.55
C VAL A 231 11.47 -19.76 -2.79
N THR A 232 12.19 -20.69 -2.18
CA THR A 232 11.80 -22.12 -2.19
C THR A 232 10.58 -22.35 -1.31
N SER A 233 9.84 -23.45 -1.50
CA SER A 233 8.68 -23.76 -0.66
C SER A 233 9.03 -23.84 0.83
N GLN A 234 10.21 -24.32 1.20
CA GLN A 234 10.62 -24.37 2.61
C GLN A 234 10.88 -22.97 3.18
N GLU A 235 11.53 -22.08 2.43
CA GLU A 235 11.75 -20.69 2.85
C GLU A 235 10.44 -19.91 2.91
N ALA A 236 9.55 -20.13 1.93
CA ALA A 236 8.22 -19.54 1.87
C ALA A 236 7.39 -19.92 3.09
N ARG A 237 7.45 -21.19 3.51
CA ARG A 237 6.82 -21.68 4.75
C ARG A 237 7.33 -20.91 5.98
N ASN A 238 8.65 -20.67 6.07
CA ASN A 238 9.26 -19.99 7.21
C ASN A 238 8.81 -18.53 7.33
N ILE A 239 8.58 -17.85 6.20
CA ILE A 239 8.15 -16.43 6.19
C ILE A 239 6.63 -16.26 6.18
N ALA A 240 5.85 -17.30 5.85
CA ALA A 240 4.41 -17.21 5.59
C ALA A 240 3.60 -16.49 6.68
N SER A 241 3.94 -16.69 7.96
CA SER A 241 3.22 -16.06 9.08
C SER A 241 3.47 -14.55 9.22
N TYR A 242 4.50 -14.04 8.54
CA TYR A 242 4.89 -12.64 8.54
C TYR A 242 4.49 -11.92 7.24
N VAL A 243 4.06 -12.67 6.22
CA VAL A 243 3.65 -12.12 4.92
C VAL A 243 2.29 -11.44 5.06
N LEU A 244 2.23 -10.18 4.63
CA LEU A 244 0.96 -9.50 4.42
C LEU A 244 0.36 -10.02 3.11
N SER A 245 -0.89 -10.46 3.15
CA SER A 245 -1.57 -11.00 1.98
C SER A 245 -1.66 -9.95 0.87
N PRO A 246 -1.22 -10.27 -0.36
CA PRO A 246 -1.50 -9.43 -1.52
C PRO A 246 -2.99 -9.45 -1.86
N GLU A 247 -3.56 -8.26 -2.05
CA GLU A 247 -4.96 -7.99 -2.36
C GLU A 247 -5.15 -7.55 -3.82
N ILE A 248 -4.05 -7.22 -4.53
CA ILE A 248 -4.07 -6.81 -5.94
C ILE A 248 -3.54 -7.95 -6.80
N SER A 249 -4.33 -8.35 -7.80
CA SER A 249 -3.95 -9.41 -8.74
C SER A 249 -2.85 -8.95 -9.71
N ARG A 250 -2.21 -9.88 -10.43
CA ARG A 250 -1.21 -9.54 -11.46
C ARG A 250 -1.80 -8.67 -12.57
N ASP A 251 -2.99 -9.04 -13.05
CA ASP A 251 -3.62 -8.39 -14.20
C ASP A 251 -4.11 -6.98 -13.81
N GLU A 252 -4.73 -6.86 -12.63
CA GLU A 252 -5.10 -5.56 -12.05
C GLU A 252 -3.88 -4.66 -11.82
N ALA A 253 -2.76 -5.22 -11.33
CA ALA A 253 -1.51 -4.46 -11.17
C ALA A 253 -0.99 -3.91 -12.50
N LYS A 254 -1.16 -4.65 -13.61
CA LYS A 254 -0.78 -4.19 -14.97
C LYS A 254 -1.65 -3.05 -15.47
N GLU A 255 -2.91 -3.00 -15.07
CA GLU A 255 -3.79 -1.88 -15.40
C GLU A 255 -3.40 -0.65 -14.59
N ILE A 256 -3.25 -0.80 -13.27
CA ILE A 256 -2.88 0.30 -12.36
C ILE A 256 -1.54 0.94 -12.74
N ILE A 257 -0.55 0.13 -13.14
CA ILE A 257 0.81 0.64 -13.36
C ILE A 257 0.90 1.55 -14.59
N VAL A 258 0.09 1.34 -15.63
CA VAL A 258 0.13 2.18 -16.84
C VAL A 258 -0.21 3.62 -16.47
N ASP A 259 -1.31 3.83 -15.75
CA ASP A 259 -1.73 5.16 -15.26
C ASP A 259 -0.65 5.80 -14.39
N LYS A 260 -0.05 5.02 -13.47
CA LYS A 260 1.04 5.51 -12.60
C LYS A 260 2.28 5.93 -13.38
N LEU A 261 2.63 5.19 -14.44
CA LEU A 261 3.81 5.49 -15.26
C LEU A 261 3.59 6.70 -16.18
N GLU A 262 2.35 6.98 -16.59
CA GLU A 262 2.01 8.24 -17.29
C GLU A 262 2.28 9.45 -16.38
N ASP A 263 1.82 9.43 -15.13
CA ASP A 263 2.08 10.49 -14.15
C ASP A 263 3.58 10.69 -13.91
N VAL A 264 4.33 9.58 -13.77
CA VAL A 264 5.79 9.61 -13.63
C VAL A 264 6.44 10.23 -14.88
N GLY A 265 6.04 9.82 -16.07
CA GLY A 265 6.54 10.36 -17.33
C GLY A 265 6.27 11.86 -17.48
N LEU A 266 5.08 12.32 -17.09
CA LEU A 266 4.72 13.73 -17.10
C LEU A 266 5.57 14.54 -16.11
N ASN A 267 5.83 14.03 -14.91
CA ASN A 267 6.70 14.68 -13.93
C ASN A 267 8.14 14.79 -14.43
N ILE A 268 8.69 13.72 -15.03
CA ILE A 268 10.02 13.75 -15.65
C ILE A 268 10.07 14.79 -16.79
N ALA A 269 9.03 14.88 -17.63
CA ALA A 269 8.94 15.87 -18.68
C ALA A 269 8.98 17.31 -18.13
N LYS A 270 8.21 17.58 -17.06
CA LYS A 270 8.20 18.88 -16.38
C LYS A 270 9.56 19.22 -15.78
N GLU A 271 10.22 18.26 -15.13
CA GLU A 271 11.55 18.45 -14.51
C GLU A 271 12.62 18.73 -15.56
N ARG A 272 12.66 17.96 -16.66
CA ARG A 272 13.60 18.16 -17.77
C ARG A 272 13.43 19.51 -18.46
N ALA A 273 12.18 19.91 -18.67
CA ALA A 273 11.87 21.24 -19.19
C ALA A 273 12.39 22.33 -18.24
N ARG A 274 12.06 22.20 -16.94
CA ARG A 274 12.47 23.16 -15.90
C ARG A 274 13.99 23.29 -15.78
N SER A 275 14.73 22.18 -15.82
CA SER A 275 16.18 22.18 -15.61
C SER A 275 16.97 22.91 -16.70
N LYS A 276 16.37 23.14 -17.88
CA LYS A 276 17.00 23.88 -18.99
C LYS A 276 17.08 25.39 -18.76
N PHE A 277 16.28 25.95 -17.83
CA PHE A 277 16.19 27.38 -17.61
C PHE A 277 16.39 27.74 -16.14
N SER A 278 17.50 28.40 -15.82
CA SER A 278 17.70 29.00 -14.51
C SER A 278 16.66 30.10 -14.27
N GLY A 279 15.93 30.02 -13.16
CA GLY A 279 14.84 30.95 -12.86
C GLY A 279 13.50 30.61 -13.53
N ALA A 280 13.27 29.35 -13.93
CA ALA A 280 11.95 28.87 -14.35
C ALA A 280 10.92 29.00 -13.21
N GLU A 281 9.85 29.74 -13.49
CA GLU A 281 8.74 30.01 -12.56
C GLU A 281 7.62 28.98 -12.71
N SER A 282 7.24 28.69 -13.96
CA SER A 282 6.18 27.73 -14.27
C SER A 282 6.49 26.97 -15.55
N VAL A 283 6.11 25.69 -15.55
CA VAL A 283 6.21 24.80 -16.70
C VAL A 283 4.82 24.25 -17.00
N HIS A 284 4.35 24.42 -18.23
CA HIS A 284 3.05 23.92 -18.67
C HIS A 284 3.24 23.02 -19.88
N VAL A 285 2.99 21.72 -19.70
CA VAL A 285 3.01 20.73 -20.77
C VAL A 285 1.63 20.72 -21.44
N TYR A 286 1.58 21.07 -22.73
CA TYR A 286 0.31 21.15 -23.49
C TYR A 286 0.23 20.14 -24.64
N TYR A 287 1.35 19.48 -24.95
CA TYR A 287 1.39 18.31 -25.80
C TYR A 287 2.22 17.24 -25.11
N TYR A 288 1.64 16.05 -24.96
CA TYR A 288 2.21 14.94 -24.23
C TYR A 288 1.75 13.64 -24.88
N GLU A 289 2.69 12.86 -25.38
CA GLU A 289 2.43 11.58 -26.04
C GLU A 289 3.41 10.54 -25.49
N PRO A 290 2.98 9.74 -24.50
CA PRO A 290 3.78 8.66 -23.94
C PRO A 290 3.56 7.34 -24.71
N GLU A 291 4.63 6.59 -24.91
CA GLU A 291 4.62 5.18 -25.28
C GLU A 291 5.24 4.39 -24.12
N ILE A 292 4.43 3.59 -23.43
CA ILE A 292 4.83 2.84 -22.23
C ILE A 292 4.88 1.36 -22.57
N LYS A 293 6.03 0.73 -22.32
CA LYS A 293 6.22 -0.72 -22.43
C LYS A 293 6.53 -1.27 -21.06
N VAL A 294 5.70 -2.19 -20.58
CA VAL A 294 5.80 -2.78 -19.24
C VAL A 294 6.12 -4.27 -19.36
N SER A 295 7.08 -4.76 -18.57
CA SER A 295 7.41 -6.18 -18.46
C SER A 295 6.36 -6.97 -17.66
N ASP A 296 6.47 -8.31 -17.66
CA ASP A 296 5.69 -9.11 -16.71
C ASP A 296 6.23 -8.91 -15.29
N PRO A 297 5.39 -8.53 -14.31
CA PRO A 297 5.86 -8.20 -12.98
C PRO A 297 6.21 -9.44 -12.17
N ILE A 298 7.17 -9.29 -11.27
CA ILE A 298 7.45 -10.29 -10.23
C ILE A 298 6.81 -9.87 -8.90
N LEU A 299 6.31 -10.84 -8.13
CA LEU A 299 5.80 -10.58 -6.79
C LEU A 299 6.94 -10.68 -5.78
N VAL A 300 7.22 -9.57 -5.11
CA VAL A 300 8.30 -9.47 -4.13
C VAL A 300 7.74 -9.23 -2.75
N MET A 301 8.17 -10.05 -1.80
CA MET A 301 7.89 -9.95 -0.39
C MET A 301 9.04 -9.16 0.25
N ALA A 302 8.87 -7.86 0.46
CA ALA A 302 9.93 -7.00 0.99
C ALA A 302 9.91 -6.97 2.52
N PRO A 303 11.00 -7.34 3.22
CA PRO A 303 11.02 -7.39 4.68
C PRO A 303 10.99 -5.96 5.26
N TYR A 304 10.12 -5.76 6.24
CA TYR A 304 9.82 -4.49 6.89
C TYR A 304 9.74 -4.71 8.39
N TRP A 305 10.47 -3.88 9.16
CA TRP A 305 10.45 -3.94 10.61
C TRP A 305 9.68 -2.76 11.18
N PHE A 306 8.59 -3.04 11.89
CA PHE A 306 7.87 -2.06 12.70
C PHE A 306 8.30 -2.20 14.15
N ILE A 307 8.71 -1.09 14.77
CA ILE A 307 9.27 -1.07 16.11
C ILE A 307 8.47 -0.10 16.97
N ILE A 308 8.05 -0.57 18.14
CA ILE A 308 7.49 0.26 19.20
C ILE A 308 8.50 0.34 20.32
N TYR A 309 8.80 1.55 20.80
CA TYR A 309 9.79 1.76 21.83
C TYR A 309 9.36 2.85 22.82
N LYS A 310 9.89 2.75 24.05
CA LYS A 310 9.65 3.72 25.12
C LYS A 310 10.87 4.59 25.33
N SER A 311 10.66 5.91 25.31
CA SER A 311 11.69 6.91 25.61
C SER A 311 11.09 8.09 26.36
N ARG A 312 11.79 8.60 27.39
CA ARG A 312 11.36 9.78 28.19
C ARG A 312 9.91 9.75 28.65
N GLY A 313 9.41 8.57 29.02
CA GLY A 313 8.04 8.36 29.48
C GLY A 313 6.99 8.16 28.38
N GLY A 314 7.28 8.49 27.12
CA GLY A 314 6.38 8.30 25.96
C GLY A 314 6.65 7.01 25.19
N ILE A 315 5.68 6.62 24.36
CA ILE A 315 5.77 5.51 23.40
C ILE A 315 5.88 6.12 22.00
N TYR A 316 6.78 5.58 21.20
CA TYR A 316 7.08 6.07 19.86
C TYR A 316 7.22 4.90 18.88
N SER A 317 6.94 5.18 17.62
CA SER A 317 7.04 4.20 16.55
C SER A 317 8.22 4.46 15.61
N GLY A 318 8.75 3.39 15.05
CA GLY A 318 9.79 3.43 14.03
C GLY A 318 9.61 2.32 13.00
N ALA A 319 10.06 2.59 11.79
CA ALA A 319 10.07 1.66 10.67
C ALA A 319 11.47 1.63 10.05
N PHE A 320 11.95 0.41 9.80
CA PHE A 320 13.23 0.14 9.19
C PHE A 320 13.07 -0.88 8.07
N SER A 321 13.84 -0.71 7.00
CA SER A 321 13.94 -1.72 5.95
C SER A 321 14.62 -2.96 6.50
N GLY A 322 14.01 -4.13 6.32
CA GLY A 322 14.65 -5.40 6.66
C GLY A 322 15.72 -5.83 5.66
N ILE A 323 15.90 -5.11 4.54
CA ILE A 323 16.87 -5.45 3.49
C ILE A 323 18.29 -5.08 3.93
N GLU A 324 18.55 -3.78 4.11
CA GLU A 324 19.87 -3.26 4.51
C GLU A 324 19.85 -2.55 5.88
N GLY A 325 18.68 -2.42 6.52
CA GLY A 325 18.54 -1.73 7.81
C GLY A 325 18.35 -0.22 7.70
N ASP A 326 18.04 0.27 6.49
CA ASP A 326 17.78 1.69 6.26
C ASP A 326 16.63 2.19 7.13
N LEU A 327 16.81 3.41 7.66
CA LEU A 327 15.73 4.11 8.35
C LEU A 327 14.67 4.50 7.32
N LEU A 328 13.43 4.10 7.55
CA LEU A 328 12.28 4.51 6.72
C LEU A 328 11.59 5.70 7.38
N LYS A 329 11.24 5.55 8.66
CA LYS A 329 10.55 6.57 9.43
C LYS A 329 10.74 6.33 10.91
N LEU A 330 11.02 7.37 11.70
CA LEU A 330 11.21 7.23 13.15
C LEU A 330 10.70 8.47 13.88
N GLU A 331 9.74 8.27 14.77
CA GLU A 331 9.39 9.27 15.76
C GLU A 331 10.48 9.37 16.81
N VAL A 332 10.83 10.58 17.22
CA VAL A 332 11.79 10.85 18.30
C VAL A 332 11.18 11.89 19.24
N PRO A 333 11.32 11.75 20.57
CA PRO A 333 10.87 12.76 21.51
C PRO A 333 11.54 14.11 21.24
N ILE A 334 10.75 15.19 21.28
CA ILE A 334 11.30 16.55 21.21
C ILE A 334 11.83 16.92 22.58
N THR A 335 13.07 17.41 22.61
CA THR A 335 13.71 17.76 23.88
C THR A 335 13.16 19.09 24.43
N PRO A 336 13.18 19.33 25.76
CA PRO A 336 12.77 20.61 26.32
C PRO A 336 13.52 21.81 25.72
N ALA A 337 14.82 21.66 25.44
CA ALA A 337 15.63 22.68 24.77
C ALA A 337 15.16 22.94 23.34
N GLU A 338 14.85 21.89 22.57
CA GLU A 338 14.28 22.03 21.22
C GLU A 338 12.90 22.69 21.24
N ARG A 339 12.05 22.36 22.23
CA ARG A 339 10.75 23.04 22.43
C ARG A 339 10.95 24.53 22.70
N LEU A 340 11.87 24.87 23.59
CA LEU A 340 12.18 26.26 23.92
C LEU A 340 12.67 27.04 22.69
N VAL A 341 13.60 26.47 21.89
CA VAL A 341 14.09 27.11 20.67
C VAL A 341 12.95 27.35 19.67
N ARG A 342 12.04 26.39 19.48
CA ARG A 342 10.87 26.56 18.60
C ARG A 342 9.91 27.63 19.09
N LEU A 343 9.66 27.69 20.40
CA LEU A 343 8.84 28.74 21.01
C LEU A 343 9.49 30.12 20.84
N LEU A 344 10.76 30.27 21.19
CA LEU A 344 11.50 31.51 21.00
C LEU A 344 11.50 31.95 19.53
N GLY A 345 11.67 31.01 18.60
CA GLY A 345 11.53 31.25 17.17
C GLY A 345 10.14 31.75 16.78
N ALA A 346 9.07 31.16 17.32
CA ALA A 346 7.71 31.61 17.08
C ALA A 346 7.48 33.05 17.58
N TRP A 347 7.95 33.38 18.79
CA TRP A 347 7.88 34.73 19.36
C TRP A 347 8.66 35.74 18.51
N LEU A 348 9.87 35.38 18.07
CA LEU A 348 10.70 36.24 17.23
C LEU A 348 10.05 36.49 15.86
N VAL A 349 9.48 35.46 15.22
CA VAL A 349 8.73 35.62 13.97
C VAL A 349 7.51 36.53 14.18
N ALA A 350 6.76 36.36 15.27
CA ALA A 350 5.62 37.22 15.58
C ALA A 350 6.03 38.69 15.79
N ALA A 351 7.12 38.92 16.54
CA ALA A 351 7.66 40.27 16.76
C ALA A 351 8.14 40.92 15.46
N LEU A 352 8.90 40.20 14.63
CA LEU A 352 9.35 40.68 13.32
C LEU A 352 8.18 40.94 12.37
N THR A 353 7.11 40.15 12.46
CA THR A 353 5.88 40.37 11.69
C THR A 353 5.22 41.69 12.09
N GLY A 354 5.11 41.97 13.39
CA GLY A 354 4.59 43.24 13.90
C GLY A 354 5.39 44.45 13.40
N LEU A 355 6.72 44.40 13.54
CA LEU A 355 7.62 45.45 13.03
C LEU A 355 7.54 45.61 11.51
N GLY A 356 7.42 44.50 10.77
CA GLY A 356 7.25 44.53 9.33
C GLY A 356 5.94 45.19 8.90
N ILE A 357 4.83 44.90 9.59
CA ILE A 357 3.54 45.55 9.34
C ILE A 357 3.65 47.06 9.58
N GLU A 358 4.23 47.48 10.70
CA GLU A 358 4.40 48.89 11.06
C GLU A 358 5.24 49.64 10.01
N PHE A 359 6.41 49.10 9.64
CA PHE A 359 7.27 49.67 8.62
C PHE A 359 6.58 49.83 7.25
N PHE A 360 5.79 48.83 6.83
CA PHE A 360 5.08 48.89 5.55
C PHE A 360 3.89 49.85 5.57
N LEU A 361 3.19 49.99 6.70
CA LEU A 361 2.13 50.99 6.85
C LEU A 361 2.67 52.42 6.78
N ASP A 362 3.88 52.66 7.31
CA ASP A 362 4.53 53.98 7.28
C ASP A 362 5.15 54.32 5.91
N THR A 363 5.66 53.32 5.18
CA THR A 363 6.42 53.55 3.93
C THR A 363 5.58 53.37 2.66
N SER A 364 4.51 52.58 2.71
CA SER A 364 3.67 52.20 1.56
C SER A 364 2.19 52.42 1.93
N SER A 365 1.46 53.25 1.17
CA SER A 365 0.03 53.48 1.39
C SER A 365 -0.87 52.28 1.01
N SER A 366 -0.29 51.12 0.69
CA SER A 366 -1.00 49.93 0.25
C SER A 366 -1.30 48.99 1.43
N SER A 367 -2.54 49.06 1.94
CA SER A 367 -3.06 48.17 2.99
C SER A 367 -3.04 46.68 2.62
N LYS A 368 -2.86 46.33 1.33
CA LYS A 368 -2.81 44.95 0.88
C LYS A 368 -1.50 44.24 1.23
N GLU A 369 -0.38 44.96 1.23
CA GLU A 369 0.95 44.38 1.48
C GLU A 369 1.11 44.02 2.97
N SER A 370 0.62 44.88 3.87
CA SER A 370 0.63 44.64 5.32
C SER A 370 -0.24 43.45 5.72
N ILE A 371 -1.40 43.25 5.09
CA ILE A 371 -2.25 42.07 5.30
C ILE A 371 -1.52 40.79 4.88
N ILE A 372 -0.84 40.78 3.74
CA ILE A 372 -0.08 39.61 3.27
C ILE A 372 1.04 39.26 4.26
N ILE A 373 1.79 40.26 4.73
CA ILE A 373 2.84 40.07 5.74
C ILE A 373 2.26 39.50 7.03
N ALA A 374 1.13 40.04 7.50
CA ALA A 374 0.45 39.55 8.70
C ALA A 374 0.05 38.08 8.57
N VAL A 375 -0.55 37.68 7.45
CA VAL A 375 -0.99 36.29 7.22
C VAL A 375 0.19 35.33 7.17
N ILE A 376 1.25 35.66 6.41
CA ILE A 376 2.44 34.80 6.30
C ILE A 376 3.17 34.70 7.65
N GLY A 377 3.36 35.85 8.32
CA GLY A 377 4.09 35.92 9.58
C GLY A 377 3.38 35.22 10.73
N LEU A 378 2.09 35.50 10.93
CA LEU A 378 1.28 34.81 11.94
C LEU A 378 1.12 33.32 11.62
N GLY A 379 0.95 32.95 10.36
CA GLY A 379 0.90 31.54 9.94
C GLY A 379 2.19 30.80 10.26
N SER A 380 3.34 31.42 10.01
CA SER A 380 4.66 30.87 10.31
C SER A 380 4.91 30.75 11.82
N ALA A 381 4.56 31.78 12.60
CA ALA A 381 4.64 31.76 14.06
C ALA A 381 3.76 30.66 14.66
N LEU A 382 2.52 30.51 14.17
CA LEU A 382 1.61 29.45 14.60
C LEU A 382 2.14 28.06 14.27
N ALA A 383 2.72 27.88 13.08
CA ALA A 383 3.32 26.61 12.68
C ALA A 383 4.51 26.21 13.58
N LEU A 384 5.38 27.16 13.92
CA LEU A 384 6.48 26.95 14.87
C LEU A 384 5.99 26.64 16.28
N ALA A 385 4.97 27.37 16.76
CA ALA A 385 4.36 27.11 18.06
C ALA A 385 3.73 25.71 18.12
N LYS A 386 2.92 25.33 17.11
CA LYS A 386 2.34 23.98 17.02
C LYS A 386 3.42 22.90 16.99
N SER A 387 4.51 23.12 16.25
CA SER A 387 5.66 22.21 16.21
C SER A 387 6.39 22.09 17.55
N ALA A 388 6.38 23.12 18.40
CA ALA A 388 6.97 23.03 19.74
C ALA A 388 6.18 22.11 20.68
N PHE A 389 4.86 22.06 20.50
CA PHE A 389 3.96 21.23 21.30
C PHE A 389 3.72 19.83 20.73
N SER A 390 4.30 19.50 19.58
CA SER A 390 4.19 18.13 19.07
C SER A 390 4.85 17.14 20.03
N GLU A 391 4.27 15.94 20.12
CA GLU A 391 4.75 14.89 21.02
C GLU A 391 6.08 14.30 20.54
N ALA A 392 6.23 14.23 19.21
CA ALA A 392 7.42 13.71 18.54
C ALA A 392 7.81 14.59 17.34
N LYS A 393 9.07 14.45 16.93
CA LYS A 393 9.56 14.82 15.60
C LYS A 393 9.74 13.54 14.78
N VAL A 394 9.41 13.59 13.49
CA VAL A 394 9.61 12.46 12.58
C VAL A 394 10.94 12.65 11.85
N ARG A 395 11.80 11.63 11.88
CA ARG A 395 12.97 11.49 11.02
C ARG A 395 12.62 10.54 9.87
N ARG A 396 13.07 10.88 8.66
CA ARG A 396 12.96 10.07 7.45
C ARG A 396 14.37 9.90 6.91
#